data_AF-A0A9D0ZC31-F1
#
_entry.id   AF-A0A9D0ZC31-F1
#
_cell.length_a   1.000
_cell.length_b   1.000
_cell.length_c   1.000
_cell.angle_alpha   90.00
_cell.angle_beta   90.00
_cell.angle_gamma   90.00
#
_symmetry.space_group_name_H-M   'P 1'
#
loop_
_entity.id
_entity.type
_entity.pdbx_description
1 polymer ?
#
loop_
_entity_poly.entity_id
_entity_poly.type
_entity_poly.pdbx_seq_one_letter_code
_entity_poly.pdbx_strand_id
1 'polypeptide(L)'
;MDTVIRTENLTHVYSRGTPFEKTAISGISVEIHAGELVAVIGHTGSGKSTFMQHLNGLLRPDGGTVYVDGEDIFATKEATRDVRFKVGLVFQYPEYQLFEETVYKDISFGPKNMKLSEAEIDERVREAAHFTGVGEELFERSPLELSGGQKRRVAIAGVMAMRPRVLILDEPTAGLDPAGCAGILQNITDYRRETGSTVLLVTHSMDDAAKIAGRLIVFHEGSVAMDGTPEEVFSRQQELIGMGLDVPQSAAIADALRARGVKLPKSIYTLDSLREAVLGLAEGVPQC
;
A
#
# COMPACT_ATOMS: atom_id res chain seq x y z
N MET A 1 -11.01 7.74 -16.72
CA MET A 1 -10.04 6.81 -16.11
C MET A 1 -10.81 5.55 -15.78
N ASP A 2 -10.28 4.39 -16.15
CA ASP A 2 -10.99 3.13 -15.91
C ASP A 2 -10.85 2.75 -14.42
N THR A 3 -11.98 2.47 -13.78
CA THR A 3 -12.03 2.08 -12.36
C THR A 3 -11.66 0.61 -12.21
N VAL A 4 -10.55 0.31 -11.51
CA VAL A 4 -10.06 -1.05 -11.30
C VAL A 4 -10.64 -1.68 -10.04
N ILE A 5 -10.86 -0.89 -8.99
CA ILE A 5 -11.55 -1.31 -7.77
C ILE A 5 -12.68 -0.34 -7.50
N ARG A 6 -13.85 -0.87 -7.18
CA ARG A 6 -14.98 -0.08 -6.71
C ARG A 6 -15.67 -0.79 -5.56
N THR A 7 -15.89 -0.09 -4.46
CA THR A 7 -16.76 -0.57 -3.37
C THR A 7 -18.02 0.27 -3.33
N GLU A 8 -19.15 -0.37 -3.07
CA GLU A 8 -20.45 0.29 -2.92
C GLU A 8 -21.03 -0.07 -1.56
N ASN A 9 -21.12 0.90 -0.65
CA ASN A 9 -21.67 0.75 0.71
C ASN A 9 -21.08 -0.43 1.51
N LEU A 10 -19.79 -0.72 1.32
CA LEU A 10 -19.13 -1.88 1.90
C LEU A 10 -19.15 -1.81 3.43
N THR A 11 -19.72 -2.84 4.04
CA THR A 11 -19.88 -2.99 5.50
C THR A 11 -19.39 -4.37 5.94
N HIS A 12 -18.70 -4.43 7.08
CA HIS A 12 -18.28 -5.68 7.69
C HIS A 12 -18.43 -5.64 9.22
N VAL A 13 -19.00 -6.70 9.77
CA VAL A 13 -19.30 -6.87 11.19
C VAL A 13 -18.69 -8.18 11.67
N TYR A 14 -17.65 -8.09 12.49
CA TYR A 14 -17.07 -9.28 13.13
C TYR A 14 -18.01 -9.81 14.21
N SER A 15 -18.03 -11.14 14.35
CA SER A 15 -18.74 -11.84 15.42
C SER A 15 -20.23 -11.46 15.50
N ARG A 16 -20.85 -11.23 14.34
CA ARG A 16 -22.26 -10.88 14.19
C ARG A 16 -23.16 -11.84 14.97
N GLY A 17 -24.11 -11.28 15.71
CA GLY A 17 -25.06 -12.04 16.54
C GLY A 17 -24.47 -12.58 17.85
N THR A 18 -23.29 -12.13 18.26
CA THR A 18 -22.67 -12.49 19.55
C THR A 18 -22.45 -11.26 20.43
N PRO A 19 -22.19 -11.42 21.74
CA PRO A 19 -21.85 -10.29 22.62
C PRO A 19 -20.56 -9.54 22.23
N PHE A 20 -19.75 -10.11 21.33
CA PHE A 20 -18.52 -9.51 20.82
C PHE A 20 -18.69 -8.89 19.43
N GLU A 21 -19.94 -8.67 19.00
CA GLU A 21 -20.24 -8.02 17.72
C GLU A 21 -19.53 -6.67 17.60
N LYS A 22 -18.79 -6.49 16.52
CA LYS A 22 -18.08 -5.25 16.24
C LYS A 22 -18.10 -4.92 14.76
N THR A 23 -18.72 -3.80 14.41
CA THR A 23 -18.63 -3.21 13.07
C THR A 23 -17.21 -2.67 12.87
N ALA A 24 -16.48 -3.25 11.91
CA ALA A 24 -15.11 -2.87 11.61
C ALA A 24 -15.02 -1.83 10.49
N ILE A 25 -15.90 -1.93 9.50
CA ILE A 25 -16.09 -0.91 8.46
C ILE A 25 -17.58 -0.77 8.16
N SER A 26 -18.02 0.44 7.80
CA SER A 26 -19.43 0.75 7.56
C SER A 26 -19.57 1.71 6.38
N GLY A 27 -20.36 1.33 5.37
CA GLY A 27 -20.74 2.19 4.26
C GLY A 27 -19.59 2.69 3.37
N ILE A 28 -18.49 1.93 3.24
CA ILE A 28 -17.33 2.35 2.45
C ILE A 28 -17.66 2.34 0.96
N SER A 29 -17.66 3.52 0.34
CA SER A 29 -17.81 3.68 -1.10
C SER A 29 -16.62 4.42 -1.68
N VAL A 30 -15.76 3.69 -2.39
CA VAL A 30 -14.50 4.19 -2.94
C VAL A 30 -14.32 3.65 -4.35
N GLU A 31 -13.79 4.49 -5.24
CA GLU A 31 -13.30 4.10 -6.55
C GLU A 31 -11.78 4.31 -6.61
N ILE A 32 -11.05 3.30 -7.07
CA ILE A 32 -9.62 3.36 -7.35
C ILE A 32 -9.43 3.12 -8.83
N HIS A 33 -8.67 3.99 -9.47
CA HIS A 33 -8.48 3.96 -10.91
C HIS A 33 -7.20 3.21 -11.30
N ALA A 34 -7.23 2.64 -12.51
CA ALA A 34 -6.12 1.88 -13.04
C ALA A 34 -4.82 2.71 -13.06
N GLY A 35 -3.75 2.11 -12.55
CA GLY A 35 -2.44 2.72 -12.51
C GLY A 35 -2.27 3.74 -11.39
N GLU A 36 -3.20 3.94 -10.45
CA GLU A 36 -2.99 4.82 -9.31
C GLU A 36 -1.94 4.27 -8.31
N LEU A 37 -1.25 5.17 -7.59
CA LEU A 37 -0.54 4.85 -6.34
C LEU A 37 -1.30 5.52 -5.21
N VAL A 38 -2.10 4.73 -4.50
CA VAL A 38 -2.95 5.20 -3.40
C VAL A 38 -2.33 4.78 -2.08
N ALA A 39 -2.17 5.70 -1.13
CA ALA A 39 -1.89 5.31 0.26
C ALA A 39 -3.16 5.31 1.09
N VAL A 40 -3.39 4.21 1.80
CA VAL A 40 -4.50 4.06 2.75
C VAL A 40 -3.93 4.25 4.15
N ILE A 41 -4.27 5.39 4.77
CA ILE A 41 -3.76 5.79 6.07
C ILE A 41 -4.88 5.82 7.11
N GLY A 42 -4.53 5.77 8.40
CA GLY A 42 -5.51 5.64 9.48
C GLY A 42 -4.88 5.07 10.73
N HIS A 43 -5.47 5.31 11.90
CA HIS A 43 -4.95 4.75 13.15
C HIS A 43 -5.13 3.22 13.19
N THR A 44 -4.44 2.53 14.11
CA THR A 44 -4.64 1.10 14.32
C THR A 44 -6.09 0.81 14.74
N GLY A 45 -6.75 -0.12 14.05
CA GLY A 45 -8.16 -0.44 14.30
C GLY A 45 -9.18 0.45 13.56
N SER A 46 -8.74 1.35 12.67
CA SER A 46 -9.65 2.19 11.86
C SER A 46 -10.35 1.45 10.70
N GLY A 47 -10.06 0.16 10.48
CA GLY A 47 -10.71 -0.66 9.47
C GLY A 47 -9.89 -0.92 8.19
N LYS A 48 -8.68 -0.35 8.05
CA LYS A 48 -7.81 -0.53 6.85
C LYS A 48 -7.59 -2.00 6.48
N SER A 49 -7.16 -2.82 7.44
CA SER A 49 -6.87 -4.24 7.20
C SER A 49 -8.13 -5.02 6.85
N THR A 50 -9.28 -4.67 7.44
CA THR A 50 -10.57 -5.24 7.07
C THR A 50 -10.93 -4.84 5.64
N PHE A 51 -10.81 -3.57 5.27
CA PHE A 51 -11.08 -3.07 3.93
C PHE A 51 -10.25 -3.81 2.86
N MET A 52 -8.92 -3.88 3.01
CA MET A 52 -8.06 -4.54 2.00
C MET A 52 -8.35 -6.03 1.84
N GLN A 53 -8.73 -6.73 2.92
CA GLN A 53 -9.08 -8.16 2.83
C GLN A 53 -10.38 -8.41 2.06
N HIS A 54 -11.28 -7.42 1.98
CA HIS A 54 -12.44 -7.53 1.08
C HIS A 54 -12.01 -7.41 -0.38
N LEU A 55 -11.02 -6.57 -0.69
CA LEU A 55 -10.59 -6.29 -2.07
C LEU A 55 -10.01 -7.52 -2.79
N ASN A 56 -9.39 -8.46 -2.07
CA ASN A 56 -8.87 -9.70 -2.67
C ASN A 56 -9.76 -10.94 -2.44
N GLY A 57 -10.95 -10.76 -1.85
CA GLY A 57 -11.87 -11.88 -1.60
C GLY A 57 -11.58 -12.74 -0.37
N LEU A 58 -10.74 -12.29 0.58
CA LEU A 58 -10.51 -12.99 1.86
C LEU A 58 -11.68 -12.84 2.82
N LEU A 59 -12.30 -11.66 2.88
CA LEU A 59 -13.51 -11.41 3.67
C LEU A 59 -14.70 -11.14 2.76
N ARG A 60 -15.80 -11.85 2.97
CA ARG A 60 -17.07 -11.55 2.32
C ARG A 60 -17.75 -10.37 3.03
N PRO A 61 -18.28 -9.38 2.28
CA PRO A 61 -19.01 -8.27 2.87
C PRO A 61 -20.27 -8.74 3.59
N ASP A 62 -20.60 -8.07 4.69
CA ASP A 62 -21.87 -8.21 5.39
C ASP A 62 -22.98 -7.32 4.82
N GLY A 63 -22.57 -6.32 4.03
CA GLY A 63 -23.43 -5.41 3.28
C GLY A 63 -22.61 -4.67 2.21
N GLY A 64 -23.28 -4.24 1.14
CA GLY A 64 -22.63 -3.62 -0.01
C GLY A 64 -21.99 -4.63 -0.97
N THR A 65 -21.23 -4.12 -1.94
CA THR A 65 -20.62 -4.91 -3.02
C THR A 65 -19.20 -4.44 -3.30
N VAL A 66 -18.34 -5.37 -3.75
CA VAL A 66 -16.96 -5.09 -4.16
C VAL A 66 -16.79 -5.53 -5.60
N TYR A 67 -16.34 -4.60 -6.43
CA TYR A 67 -16.09 -4.80 -7.85
C TYR A 67 -14.60 -4.71 -8.15
N VAL A 68 -14.09 -5.62 -8.98
CA VAL A 68 -12.75 -5.56 -9.57
C VAL A 68 -12.89 -5.69 -11.08
N ASP A 69 -12.33 -4.74 -11.83
CA ASP A 69 -12.51 -4.63 -13.29
C ASP A 69 -14.00 -4.64 -13.72
N GLY A 70 -14.87 -4.03 -12.89
CA GLY A 70 -16.32 -3.98 -13.13
C GLY A 70 -17.11 -5.24 -12.75
N GLU A 71 -16.45 -6.31 -12.29
CA GLU A 71 -17.08 -7.58 -11.91
C GLU A 71 -17.28 -7.67 -10.39
N ASP A 72 -18.47 -8.06 -9.93
CA ASP A 72 -18.69 -8.39 -8.51
C ASP A 72 -17.90 -9.67 -8.15
N ILE A 73 -16.91 -9.51 -7.28
CA ILE A 73 -15.95 -10.57 -6.94
C ILE A 73 -16.55 -11.64 -6.01
N PHE A 74 -17.76 -11.43 -5.48
CA PHE A 74 -18.49 -12.38 -4.62
C PHE A 74 -19.72 -13.00 -5.29
N ALA A 75 -19.97 -12.69 -6.56
CA ALA A 75 -21.09 -13.21 -7.34
C ALA A 75 -21.08 -14.75 -7.44
N THR A 76 -19.89 -15.35 -7.59
CA THR A 76 -19.68 -16.81 -7.62
C THR A 76 -18.43 -17.20 -6.84
N LYS A 77 -18.27 -18.50 -6.53
CA LYS A 77 -17.05 -19.01 -5.89
C LYS A 77 -15.84 -18.88 -6.80
N GLU A 78 -16.05 -19.04 -8.10
CA GLU A 78 -15.04 -18.90 -9.15
C GLU A 78 -14.55 -17.45 -9.21
N ALA A 79 -15.45 -16.47 -9.21
CA ALA A 79 -15.08 -15.04 -9.17
C ALA A 79 -14.23 -14.71 -7.93
N THR A 80 -14.60 -15.21 -6.76
CA THR A 80 -13.85 -15.01 -5.50
C THR A 80 -12.49 -15.72 -5.51
N ARG A 81 -12.33 -16.81 -6.26
CA ARG A 81 -11.03 -17.45 -6.43
C ARG A 81 -10.17 -16.66 -7.42
N ASP A 82 -10.75 -16.25 -8.54
CA ASP A 82 -10.02 -15.64 -9.64
C ASP A 82 -9.53 -14.22 -9.28
N VAL A 83 -10.27 -13.48 -8.44
CA VAL A 83 -9.81 -12.17 -7.93
C VAL A 83 -8.49 -12.25 -7.17
N ARG A 84 -8.14 -13.39 -6.55
CA ARG A 84 -6.88 -13.54 -5.79
C ARG A 84 -5.63 -13.45 -6.69
N PHE A 85 -5.79 -13.71 -7.98
CA PHE A 85 -4.75 -13.52 -8.98
C PHE A 85 -4.77 -12.11 -9.58
N LYS A 86 -5.92 -11.42 -9.56
CA LYS A 86 -6.07 -10.03 -10.02
C LYS A 86 -5.61 -9.02 -8.95
N VAL A 87 -5.86 -9.31 -7.67
CA VAL A 87 -5.54 -8.46 -6.52
C VAL A 87 -4.56 -9.18 -5.61
N GLY A 88 -3.28 -8.87 -5.78
CA GLY A 88 -2.21 -9.38 -4.93
C GLY A 88 -2.20 -8.64 -3.59
N LEU A 89 -2.13 -9.39 -2.48
CA LEU A 89 -2.08 -8.83 -1.14
C LEU A 89 -0.82 -9.32 -0.42
N VAL A 90 0.06 -8.38 -0.08
CA VAL A 90 1.22 -8.59 0.78
C VAL A 90 0.84 -8.15 2.19
N PHE A 91 0.82 -9.09 3.14
CA PHE A 91 0.58 -8.80 4.55
C PHE A 91 1.80 -8.19 5.23
N GLN A 92 1.58 -7.56 6.38
CA GLN A 92 2.67 -7.15 7.26
C GLN A 92 3.50 -8.37 7.70
N TYR A 93 4.83 -8.19 7.76
CA TYR A 93 5.81 -9.26 8.01
C TYR A 93 5.64 -10.48 7.08
N PRO A 94 5.64 -10.26 5.75
CA PRO A 94 5.36 -11.33 4.78
C PRO A 94 6.45 -12.41 4.78
N GLU A 95 7.63 -12.13 5.36
CA GLU A 95 8.71 -13.11 5.57
C GLU A 95 8.28 -14.37 6.36
N TYR A 96 7.22 -14.30 7.16
CA TYR A 96 6.70 -15.46 7.91
C TYR A 96 5.83 -16.38 7.06
N GLN A 97 5.55 -16.01 5.81
CA GLN A 97 4.70 -16.78 4.91
C GLN A 97 5.51 -17.72 4.01
N LEU A 98 6.83 -17.57 3.93
CA LEU A 98 7.70 -18.42 3.11
C LEU A 98 7.69 -19.86 3.62
N PHE A 99 7.55 -20.83 2.72
CA PHE A 99 7.35 -22.23 3.10
C PHE A 99 7.97 -23.25 2.13
N GLU A 100 8.33 -22.85 0.92
CA GLU A 100 8.92 -23.76 -0.06
C GLU A 100 10.40 -24.05 0.24
N GLU A 101 10.91 -25.13 -0.37
CA GLU A 101 12.29 -25.58 -0.15
C GLU A 101 13.33 -24.59 -0.67
N THR A 102 13.02 -23.89 -1.77
CA THR A 102 13.93 -22.93 -2.42
C THR A 102 13.22 -21.61 -2.71
N VAL A 103 13.99 -20.53 -2.81
CA VAL A 103 13.48 -19.19 -3.18
C VAL A 103 12.72 -19.22 -4.50
N TYR A 104 13.27 -19.89 -5.52
CA TYR A 104 12.58 -20.02 -6.82
C TYR A 104 11.23 -20.72 -6.67
N LYS A 105 11.18 -21.82 -5.91
CA LYS A 105 9.94 -22.56 -5.68
C LYS A 105 8.90 -21.68 -4.99
N ASP A 106 9.30 -20.91 -3.98
CA ASP A 106 8.42 -20.01 -3.23
C ASP A 106 7.83 -18.91 -4.14
N ILE A 107 8.67 -18.22 -4.93
CA ILE A 107 8.21 -17.19 -5.87
C ILE A 107 7.32 -17.80 -6.96
N SER A 108 7.65 -19.02 -7.43
CA SER A 108 6.88 -19.71 -8.47
C SER A 108 5.52 -20.25 -8.01
N PHE A 109 5.24 -20.26 -6.70
CA PHE A 109 4.05 -20.92 -6.15
C PHE A 109 2.73 -20.32 -6.65
N GLY A 110 2.61 -18.98 -6.64
CA GLY A 110 1.46 -18.27 -7.20
C GLY A 110 1.25 -18.57 -8.69
N PRO A 111 2.24 -18.32 -9.56
CA PRO A 111 2.21 -18.67 -10.99
C PRO A 111 1.85 -20.14 -11.28
N LYS A 112 2.34 -21.10 -10.50
CA LYS A 112 1.97 -22.52 -10.62
C LYS A 112 0.49 -22.77 -10.35
N ASN A 113 -0.07 -22.09 -9.34
CA ASN A 113 -1.50 -22.18 -9.02
C ASN A 113 -2.40 -21.53 -10.10
N MET A 114 -1.84 -20.61 -10.91
CA MET A 114 -2.48 -20.07 -12.12
C MET A 114 -2.43 -21.04 -13.32
N LYS A 115 -1.74 -22.20 -13.18
CA LYS A 115 -1.58 -23.24 -14.21
C LYS A 115 -0.88 -22.74 -15.48
N LEU A 116 0.11 -21.87 -15.31
CA LEU A 116 0.92 -21.33 -16.40
C LEU A 116 1.97 -22.35 -16.89
N SER A 117 2.55 -22.08 -18.07
CA SER A 117 3.64 -22.89 -18.59
C SER A 117 4.94 -22.67 -17.81
N GLU A 118 5.83 -23.67 -17.75
CA GLU A 118 7.13 -23.54 -17.07
C GLU A 118 7.96 -22.36 -17.59
N ALA A 119 7.90 -22.08 -18.90
CA ALA A 119 8.59 -20.93 -19.50
C ALA A 119 8.04 -19.60 -18.99
N GLU A 120 6.71 -19.47 -18.90
CA GLU A 120 6.06 -18.26 -18.37
C GLU A 120 6.28 -18.11 -16.85
N ILE A 121 6.35 -19.23 -16.12
CA ILE A 121 6.67 -19.23 -14.69
C ILE A 121 8.10 -18.70 -14.48
N ASP A 122 9.09 -19.21 -15.21
CA ASP A 122 10.49 -18.75 -15.09
C ASP A 122 10.61 -17.25 -15.42
N GLU A 123 9.97 -16.79 -16.50
CA GLU A 123 9.92 -15.37 -16.86
C GLU A 123 9.37 -14.50 -15.72
N ARG A 124 8.22 -14.88 -15.15
CA ARG A 124 7.57 -14.14 -14.05
C ARG A 124 8.39 -14.16 -12.77
N VAL A 125 9.06 -15.27 -12.45
CA VAL A 125 9.93 -15.38 -11.27
C VAL A 125 11.11 -14.42 -11.40
N ARG A 126 11.79 -14.40 -12.55
CA ARG A 126 12.93 -13.51 -12.81
C ARG A 126 12.53 -12.04 -12.81
N GLU A 127 11.39 -11.72 -13.43
CA GLU A 127 10.83 -10.36 -13.42
C GLU A 127 10.53 -9.89 -11.99
N ALA A 128 9.82 -10.71 -11.20
CA ALA A 128 9.49 -10.34 -9.82
C ALA A 128 10.74 -10.25 -8.92
N ALA A 129 11.71 -11.14 -9.12
CA ALA A 129 13.00 -11.09 -8.43
C ALA A 129 13.76 -9.79 -8.77
N HIS A 130 13.74 -9.38 -10.04
CA HIS A 130 14.33 -8.11 -10.48
C HIS A 130 13.70 -6.92 -9.77
N PHE A 131 12.37 -6.78 -9.81
CA PHE A 131 11.66 -5.67 -9.15
C PHE A 131 11.89 -5.62 -7.64
N THR A 132 12.13 -6.77 -7.00
CA THR A 132 12.35 -6.83 -5.55
C THR A 132 13.83 -6.79 -5.15
N GLY A 133 14.75 -6.82 -6.10
CA GLY A 133 16.19 -6.87 -5.85
C GLY A 133 16.67 -8.20 -5.25
N VAL A 134 15.97 -9.30 -5.56
CA VAL A 134 16.40 -10.67 -5.23
C VAL A 134 17.33 -11.14 -6.35
N GLY A 135 18.59 -11.38 -6.04
CA GLY A 135 19.56 -11.90 -7.01
C GLY A 135 19.28 -13.36 -7.38
N GLU A 136 19.53 -13.71 -8.64
CA GLU A 136 19.30 -15.07 -9.14
C GLU A 136 20.18 -16.11 -8.44
N GLU A 137 21.34 -15.70 -7.89
CA GLU A 137 22.21 -16.56 -7.10
C GLU A 137 21.53 -17.11 -5.82
N LEU A 138 20.39 -16.52 -5.41
CA LEU A 138 19.62 -16.95 -4.26
C LEU A 138 18.55 -18.00 -4.62
N PHE A 139 18.25 -18.24 -5.90
CA PHE A 139 17.10 -19.03 -6.35
C PHE A 139 17.07 -20.45 -5.80
N GLU A 140 18.24 -21.10 -5.73
CA GLU A 140 18.39 -22.47 -5.22
C GLU A 140 18.60 -22.53 -3.69
N ARG A 141 18.72 -21.38 -3.02
CA ARG A 141 18.90 -21.34 -1.56
C ARG A 141 17.58 -21.56 -0.85
N SER A 142 17.66 -22.13 0.35
CA SER A 142 16.50 -22.22 1.22
C SER A 142 16.09 -20.82 1.72
N PRO A 143 14.79 -20.47 1.68
CA PRO A 143 14.30 -19.23 2.27
C PRO A 143 14.72 -19.07 3.73
N LEU A 144 14.87 -20.16 4.49
CA LEU A 144 15.25 -20.14 5.89
C LEU A 144 16.66 -19.59 6.14
N GLU A 145 17.57 -19.73 5.17
CA GLU A 145 18.96 -19.25 5.24
C GLU A 145 19.11 -17.75 4.96
N LEU A 146 18.06 -17.11 4.47
CA LEU A 146 18.08 -15.70 4.11
C LEU A 146 18.00 -14.77 5.34
N SER A 147 18.59 -13.58 5.20
CA SER A 147 18.35 -12.48 6.14
C SER A 147 16.87 -12.05 6.14
N GLY A 148 16.41 -11.39 7.20
CA GLY A 148 15.01 -10.93 7.29
C GLY A 148 14.58 -10.03 6.12
N GLY A 149 15.43 -9.09 5.71
CA GLY A 149 15.16 -8.21 4.56
C GLY A 149 15.10 -8.97 3.23
N GLN A 150 15.94 -9.98 3.03
CA GLN A 150 15.88 -10.84 1.83
C GLN A 150 14.59 -11.69 1.84
N LYS A 151 14.22 -12.29 2.97
CA LYS A 151 12.96 -13.03 3.11
C LYS A 151 11.76 -12.17 2.72
N ARG A 152 11.72 -10.94 3.21
CA ARG A 152 10.66 -9.99 2.85
C ARG A 152 10.59 -9.71 1.35
N ARG A 153 11.74 -9.45 0.71
CA ARG A 153 11.82 -9.23 -0.75
C ARG A 153 11.31 -10.44 -1.53
N VAL A 154 11.69 -11.66 -1.12
CA VAL A 154 11.19 -12.92 -1.72
C VAL A 154 9.68 -13.05 -1.57
N ALA A 155 9.12 -12.75 -0.39
CA ALA A 155 7.69 -12.85 -0.17
C ALA A 155 6.90 -11.85 -1.03
N ILE A 156 7.39 -10.60 -1.17
CA ILE A 156 6.81 -9.61 -2.08
C ILE A 156 6.91 -10.09 -3.53
N ALA A 157 8.04 -10.69 -3.92
CA ALA A 157 8.26 -11.21 -5.27
C ALA A 157 7.25 -12.32 -5.61
N GLY A 158 6.94 -13.22 -4.68
CA GLY A 158 5.93 -14.26 -4.89
C GLY A 158 4.55 -13.69 -5.23
N VAL A 159 4.18 -12.55 -4.65
CA VAL A 159 2.93 -11.85 -5.00
C VAL A 159 3.04 -11.12 -6.34
N MET A 160 4.16 -10.43 -6.60
CA MET A 160 4.39 -9.73 -7.87
C MET A 160 4.46 -10.69 -9.07
N ALA A 161 4.97 -11.92 -8.89
CA ALA A 161 5.08 -12.93 -9.95
C ALA A 161 3.71 -13.35 -10.53
N MET A 162 2.62 -13.15 -9.79
CA MET A 162 1.27 -13.36 -10.33
C MET A 162 0.87 -12.30 -11.38
N ARG A 163 1.65 -11.22 -11.52
CA ARG A 163 1.33 -10.02 -12.32
C ARG A 163 -0.06 -9.46 -11.99
N PRO A 164 -0.34 -9.15 -10.71
CA PRO A 164 -1.67 -8.70 -10.32
C PRO A 164 -1.98 -7.33 -10.95
N ARG A 165 -3.26 -7.10 -11.29
CA ARG A 165 -3.77 -5.78 -11.71
C ARG A 165 -3.66 -4.75 -10.58
N VAL A 166 -3.85 -5.21 -9.36
CA VAL A 166 -3.74 -4.40 -8.14
C VAL A 166 -2.79 -5.08 -7.16
N LEU A 167 -1.77 -4.37 -6.72
CA LEU A 167 -0.86 -4.79 -5.66
C LEU A 167 -1.17 -4.01 -4.38
N ILE A 168 -1.59 -4.71 -3.34
CA ILE A 168 -1.83 -4.15 -2.01
C ILE A 168 -0.66 -4.55 -1.11
N LEU A 169 -0.05 -3.58 -0.43
CA LEU A 169 1.02 -3.83 0.53
C LEU A 169 0.64 -3.27 1.90
N ASP A 170 0.59 -4.13 2.91
CA ASP A 170 0.34 -3.76 4.30
C ASP A 170 1.66 -3.55 5.04
N GLU A 171 2.00 -2.29 5.32
CA GLU A 171 3.20 -1.88 6.05
C GLU A 171 4.51 -2.52 5.54
N PRO A 172 4.82 -2.42 4.22
CA PRO A 172 5.96 -3.14 3.64
C PRO A 172 7.32 -2.68 4.18
N THR A 173 7.41 -1.47 4.73
CA THR A 173 8.62 -0.87 5.31
C THR A 173 8.79 -1.18 6.81
N ALA A 174 7.82 -1.83 7.46
CA ALA A 174 7.84 -2.02 8.92
C ALA A 174 9.04 -2.83 9.43
N GLY A 175 9.83 -2.25 10.35
CA GLY A 175 10.98 -2.92 10.95
C GLY A 175 12.23 -3.01 10.06
N LEU A 176 12.26 -2.25 8.96
CA LEU A 176 13.48 -2.07 8.15
C LEU A 176 14.27 -0.84 8.60
N ASP A 177 15.55 -0.83 8.24
CA ASP A 177 16.38 0.35 8.35
C ASP A 177 16.02 1.38 7.24
N PRO A 178 16.42 2.66 7.38
CA PRO A 178 16.05 3.71 6.42
C PRO A 178 16.44 3.41 4.97
N ALA A 179 17.59 2.76 4.76
CA ALA A 179 18.03 2.35 3.42
C ALA A 179 17.15 1.24 2.84
N GLY A 180 16.77 0.25 3.67
CA GLY A 180 15.82 -0.79 3.29
C GLY A 180 14.44 -0.24 2.95
N CYS A 181 13.92 0.70 3.75
CA CYS A 181 12.65 1.38 3.45
C CYS A 181 12.71 2.09 2.10
N ALA A 182 13.74 2.90 1.86
CA ALA A 182 13.92 3.62 0.60
C ALA A 182 13.99 2.66 -0.60
N GLY A 183 14.72 1.55 -0.47
CA GLY A 183 14.81 0.54 -1.52
C GLY A 183 13.46 -0.12 -1.84
N ILE A 184 12.67 -0.49 -0.82
CA ILE A 184 11.34 -1.07 -1.04
C ILE A 184 10.38 -0.09 -1.72
N LEU A 185 10.34 1.17 -1.25
CA LEU A 185 9.47 2.18 -1.84
C LEU A 185 9.85 2.50 -3.30
N GLN A 186 11.15 2.52 -3.59
CA GLN A 186 11.65 2.67 -4.96
C GLN A 186 11.19 1.51 -5.84
N ASN A 187 11.39 0.28 -5.38
CA ASN A 187 10.96 -0.94 -6.08
C ASN A 187 9.45 -0.95 -6.38
N ILE A 188 8.61 -0.54 -5.42
CA ILE A 188 7.16 -0.43 -5.61
C ILE A 188 6.82 0.63 -6.67
N THR A 189 7.51 1.77 -6.66
CA THR A 189 7.30 2.86 -7.62
C THR A 189 7.73 2.46 -9.03
N ASP A 190 8.86 1.76 -9.14
CA ASP A 190 9.38 1.24 -10.41
C ASP A 190 8.46 0.15 -10.98
N TYR A 191 8.04 -0.80 -10.15
CA TYR A 191 7.06 -1.82 -10.53
C TYR A 191 5.78 -1.20 -11.10
N ARG A 192 5.18 -0.23 -10.40
CA ARG A 192 4.00 0.50 -10.88
C ARG A 192 4.28 1.16 -12.24
N ARG A 193 5.38 1.90 -12.36
CA ARG A 193 5.72 2.68 -13.57
C ARG A 193 5.90 1.77 -14.78
N GLU A 194 6.54 0.62 -14.61
CA GLU A 194 6.93 -0.28 -15.70
C GLU A 194 5.79 -1.21 -16.11
N THR A 195 4.95 -1.64 -15.17
CA THR A 195 3.84 -2.56 -15.45
C THR A 195 2.50 -1.86 -15.68
N GLY A 196 2.36 -0.61 -15.23
CA GLY A 196 1.07 0.09 -15.20
C GLY A 196 0.11 -0.44 -14.13
N SER A 197 0.57 -1.31 -13.23
CA SER A 197 -0.24 -1.86 -12.14
C SER A 197 -0.74 -0.77 -11.20
N THR A 198 -1.88 -1.03 -10.56
CA THR A 198 -2.38 -0.16 -9.48
C THR A 198 -1.77 -0.59 -8.16
N VAL A 199 -1.36 0.36 -7.33
CA VAL A 199 -0.73 0.07 -6.04
C VAL A 199 -1.51 0.71 -4.90
N LEU A 200 -1.86 -0.08 -3.89
CA LEU A 200 -2.37 0.40 -2.62
C LEU A 200 -1.32 0.16 -1.53
N LEU A 201 -0.80 1.24 -0.95
CA LEU A 201 0.11 1.19 0.19
C LEU A 201 -0.70 1.45 1.47
N VAL A 202 -0.88 0.44 2.30
CA VAL A 202 -1.45 0.64 3.65
C VAL A 202 -0.29 0.98 4.58
N THR A 203 -0.28 2.18 5.16
CA THR A 203 0.79 2.58 6.06
C THR A 203 0.36 3.58 7.14
N HIS A 204 1.06 3.55 8.27
CA HIS A 204 1.05 4.58 9.30
C HIS A 204 2.19 5.61 9.13
N SER A 205 3.12 5.38 8.19
CA SER A 205 4.21 6.31 7.89
C SER A 205 3.71 7.45 7.00
N MET A 206 3.52 8.63 7.58
CA MET A 206 3.06 9.81 6.85
C MET A 206 4.11 10.30 5.85
N ASP A 207 5.40 10.16 6.18
CA ASP A 207 6.49 10.51 5.27
C ASP A 207 6.55 9.58 4.06
N ASP A 208 6.33 8.27 4.23
CA ASP A 208 6.29 7.32 3.10
C ASP A 208 5.08 7.60 2.20
N ALA A 209 3.90 7.82 2.80
CA ALA A 209 2.69 8.19 2.07
C ALA A 209 2.88 9.51 1.30
N ALA A 210 3.44 10.53 1.94
CA ALA A 210 3.74 11.83 1.33
C ALA A 210 4.75 11.74 0.17
N LYS A 211 5.69 10.80 0.25
CA LYS A 211 6.78 10.68 -0.72
C LYS A 211 6.34 10.04 -2.03
N ILE A 212 5.50 9.02 -1.99
CA ILE A 212 5.21 8.21 -3.19
C ILE A 212 3.74 8.20 -3.64
N ALA A 213 2.78 8.53 -2.77
CA ALA A 213 1.36 8.45 -3.13
C ALA A 213 0.90 9.65 -3.95
N GLY A 214 0.09 9.40 -4.98
CA GLY A 214 -0.62 10.45 -5.72
C GLY A 214 -1.98 10.79 -5.10
N ARG A 215 -2.51 9.89 -4.27
CA ARG A 215 -3.82 10.01 -3.62
C ARG A 215 -3.78 9.33 -2.25
N LEU A 216 -4.46 9.91 -1.28
CA LEU A 216 -4.56 9.42 0.08
C LEU A 216 -6.03 9.11 0.41
N ILE A 217 -6.27 7.96 1.02
CA ILE A 217 -7.57 7.59 1.60
C ILE A 217 -7.38 7.44 3.10
N VAL A 218 -8.07 8.29 3.87
CA VAL A 218 -7.94 8.37 5.32
C VAL A 218 -9.08 7.61 5.98
N PHE A 219 -8.76 6.52 6.66
CA PHE A 219 -9.70 5.73 7.45
C PHE A 219 -9.74 6.22 8.90
N HIS A 220 -10.95 6.47 9.40
CA HIS A 220 -11.21 6.80 10.79
C HIS A 220 -12.50 6.11 11.25
N GLU A 221 -12.43 5.41 12.39
CA GLU A 221 -13.56 4.71 13.01
C GLU A 221 -14.40 3.83 12.06
N GLY A 222 -13.75 3.12 11.13
CA GLY A 222 -14.44 2.22 10.20
C GLY A 222 -15.10 2.93 9.01
N SER A 223 -14.79 4.20 8.78
CA SER A 223 -15.29 5.01 7.65
C SER A 223 -14.14 5.70 6.92
N VAL A 224 -14.38 6.15 5.68
CA VAL A 224 -13.46 7.03 4.96
C VAL A 224 -13.74 8.47 5.38
N ALA A 225 -12.80 9.09 6.09
CA ALA A 225 -12.89 10.47 6.56
C ALA A 225 -12.39 11.47 5.52
N MET A 226 -11.39 11.09 4.72
CA MET A 226 -10.87 11.92 3.64
C MET A 226 -10.44 11.06 2.45
N ASP A 227 -10.58 11.62 1.26
CA ASP A 227 -10.09 11.05 0.02
C ASP A 227 -9.64 12.21 -0.88
N GLY A 228 -8.37 12.26 -1.24
CA GLY A 228 -7.81 13.38 -2.01
C GLY A 228 -6.32 13.29 -2.22
N THR A 229 -5.74 14.31 -2.84
CA THR A 229 -4.29 14.41 -3.04
C THR A 229 -3.55 14.59 -1.70
N PRO A 230 -2.24 14.28 -1.63
CA PRO A 230 -1.42 14.59 -0.47
C PRO A 230 -1.52 16.05 -0.01
N GLU A 231 -1.56 17.00 -0.95
CA GLU A 231 -1.69 18.42 -0.63
C GLU A 231 -3.03 18.75 0.06
N GLU A 232 -4.15 18.24 -0.46
CA GLU A 232 -5.49 18.46 0.10
C GLU A 232 -5.67 17.81 1.48
N VAL A 233 -5.03 16.66 1.71
CA VAL A 233 -5.12 15.94 2.99
C VAL A 233 -4.15 16.52 4.01
N PHE A 234 -2.87 16.69 3.70
CA PHE A 234 -1.88 17.21 4.64
C PHE A 234 -2.01 18.71 4.92
N SER A 235 -2.75 19.48 4.12
CA SER A 235 -3.12 20.86 4.49
C SER A 235 -4.12 20.92 5.66
N ARG A 236 -4.80 19.81 5.98
CA ARG A 236 -5.78 19.68 7.08
C ARG A 236 -5.18 19.03 8.33
N GLN A 237 -3.97 19.46 8.70
CA GLN A 237 -3.16 18.87 9.78
C GLN A 237 -3.91 18.69 11.11
N GLN A 238 -4.65 19.71 11.55
CA GLN A 238 -5.36 19.66 12.83
C GLN A 238 -6.48 18.60 12.84
N GLU A 239 -7.11 18.36 11.70
CA GLU A 239 -8.14 17.34 11.54
C GLU A 239 -7.51 15.93 11.58
N LEU A 240 -6.36 15.74 10.91
CA LEU A 240 -5.58 14.50 10.98
C LEU A 240 -5.12 14.18 12.40
N ILE A 241 -4.56 15.17 13.11
CA ILE A 241 -4.13 15.03 14.52
C ILE A 241 -5.32 14.69 15.42
N GLY A 242 -6.48 15.34 15.20
CA GLY A 242 -7.72 15.03 15.91
C GLY A 242 -8.21 13.59 15.71
N MET A 243 -7.90 12.97 14.57
CA MET A 243 -8.20 11.56 14.27
C MET A 243 -7.16 10.57 14.83
N GLY A 244 -6.14 11.05 15.55
CA GLY A 244 -5.05 10.23 16.07
C GLY A 244 -4.00 9.86 15.02
N LEU A 245 -3.89 10.65 13.96
CA LEU A 245 -2.82 10.54 12.95
C LEU A 245 -1.73 11.57 13.20
N ASP A 246 -0.57 11.34 12.61
CA ASP A 246 0.49 12.34 12.53
C ASP A 246 0.44 13.07 11.18
N VAL A 247 1.38 13.97 10.97
CA VAL A 247 1.68 14.62 9.69
C VAL A 247 3.11 14.31 9.28
N PRO A 248 3.47 14.45 7.99
CA PRO A 248 4.86 14.31 7.56
C PRO A 248 5.76 15.26 8.35
N GLN A 249 6.97 14.82 8.69
CA GLN A 249 7.88 15.63 9.53
C GLN A 249 8.16 17.00 8.90
N SER A 250 8.22 17.05 7.57
CA SER A 250 8.43 18.28 6.81
C SER A 250 7.29 19.28 7.01
N ALA A 251 6.05 18.80 7.11
CA ALA A 251 4.88 19.63 7.39
C ALA A 251 4.92 20.20 8.82
N ALA A 252 5.27 19.35 9.80
CA ALA A 252 5.43 19.76 11.19
C ALA A 252 6.53 20.82 11.38
N ILE A 253 7.68 20.65 10.72
CA ILE A 253 8.77 21.63 10.74
C ILE A 253 8.31 22.94 10.10
N ALA A 254 7.61 22.90 8.97
CA ALA A 254 7.08 24.09 8.31
C ALA A 254 6.11 24.86 9.22
N ASP A 255 5.24 24.16 9.96
CA ASP A 255 4.35 24.76 10.95
C ASP A 255 5.11 25.40 12.12
N ALA A 256 6.14 24.73 12.64
CA ALA A 256 6.99 25.26 13.69
C ALA A 256 7.76 26.53 13.27
N LEU A 257 8.13 26.64 11.98
CA LEU A 257 8.75 27.84 11.41
C LEU A 257 7.72 28.95 11.19
N ARG A 258 6.52 28.63 10.70
CA ARG A 258 5.40 29.58 10.58
C ARG A 258 5.02 30.21 11.92
N ALA A 259 4.95 29.41 12.98
CA ALA A 259 4.67 29.88 14.33
C ALA A 259 5.72 30.89 14.84
N ARG A 260 6.94 30.86 14.29
CA ARG A 260 8.03 31.82 14.57
C ARG A 260 8.07 33.01 13.60
N GLY A 261 7.07 33.15 12.73
CA GLY A 261 6.92 34.27 11.80
C GLY A 261 7.54 34.06 10.42
N VAL A 262 8.06 32.86 10.13
CA VAL A 262 8.61 32.54 8.80
C VAL A 262 7.46 32.34 7.79
N LYS A 263 7.51 33.04 6.66
CA LYS A 263 6.49 32.94 5.61
C LYS A 263 6.76 31.72 4.72
N LEU A 264 6.12 30.59 5.04
CA LEU A 264 6.21 29.35 4.26
C LEU A 264 4.83 28.92 3.72
N PRO A 265 4.76 28.37 2.49
CA PRO A 265 3.53 27.78 1.93
C PRO A 265 2.90 26.71 2.82
N LYS A 266 1.56 26.67 2.88
CA LYS A 266 0.82 25.64 3.63
C LYS A 266 0.89 24.24 3.00
N SER A 267 1.26 24.16 1.73
CA SER A 267 1.37 22.93 0.95
C SER A 267 2.67 22.15 1.15
N ILE A 268 3.53 22.56 2.11
CA ILE A 268 4.77 21.82 2.40
C ILE A 268 4.41 20.54 3.16
N TYR A 269 4.64 19.39 2.52
CA TYR A 269 4.50 18.06 3.11
C TYR A 269 5.64 17.10 2.76
N THR A 270 6.62 17.51 1.95
CA THR A 270 7.81 16.71 1.61
C THR A 270 9.10 17.44 2.00
N LEU A 271 10.18 16.68 2.17
CA LEU A 271 11.49 17.26 2.49
C LEU A 271 11.98 18.19 1.37
N ASP A 272 11.77 17.81 0.11
CA ASP A 272 12.18 18.62 -1.04
C ASP A 272 11.42 19.95 -1.09
N SER A 273 10.09 19.92 -0.90
CA SER A 273 9.29 21.16 -0.84
C SER A 273 9.68 22.07 0.32
N LEU A 274 10.02 21.50 1.49
CA LEU A 274 10.53 22.26 2.62
C LEU A 274 11.90 22.88 2.31
N ARG A 275 12.82 22.10 1.73
CA ARG A 275 14.15 22.55 1.36
C ARG A 275 14.09 23.71 0.37
N GLU A 276 13.31 23.58 -0.70
CA GLU A 276 13.13 24.62 -1.71
C GLU A 276 12.55 25.90 -1.10
N ALA A 277 11.52 25.77 -0.26
CA ALA A 277 10.90 26.92 0.38
C ALA A 277 11.87 27.65 1.34
N VAL A 278 12.70 26.92 2.09
CA VAL A 278 13.69 27.51 3.00
C VAL A 278 14.84 28.17 2.23
N LEU A 279 15.34 27.55 1.16
CA LEU A 279 16.40 28.14 0.34
C LEU A 279 15.93 29.42 -0.37
N GLY A 280 14.69 29.43 -0.87
CA GLY A 280 14.11 30.63 -1.48
C GLY A 280 13.98 31.82 -0.53
N LEU A 281 13.90 31.58 0.79
CA LEU A 281 13.95 32.65 1.78
C LEU A 281 15.35 33.26 1.91
N ALA A 282 16.41 32.46 1.81
CA ALA A 282 17.79 32.92 1.93
C ALA A 282 18.24 33.78 0.74
N GLU A 283 17.75 33.47 -0.47
CA GLU A 283 18.01 34.26 -1.68
C GLU A 283 17.28 35.62 -1.69
N GLY A 284 16.23 35.77 -0.87
CA GLY A 284 15.49 37.02 -0.67
C GLY A 284 16.00 37.92 0.46
N VAL A 285 17.04 37.51 1.20
CA VAL A 285 17.67 38.35 2.23
C VAL A 285 18.76 39.20 1.57
N PRO A 286 18.66 40.55 1.54
CA PRO A 286 19.78 41.37 1.11
C PRO A 286 20.99 41.07 2.00
N GLN A 287 22.13 40.74 1.38
CA GLN A 287 23.40 40.59 2.09
C GLN A 287 23.67 41.87 2.90
N CYS A 288 23.75 41.72 4.24
CA CYS A 288 24.18 42.77 5.15
C CYS A 288 25.63 43.18 4.90
#